data_AF-A0AAE6WSY3-F1
#
_entry.id   AF-A0AAE6WSY3-F1
#
_cell.length_a   1.000
_cell.length_b   1.000
_cell.length_c   1.000
_cell.angle_alpha   90.00
_cell.angle_beta   90.00
_cell.angle_gamma   90.00
#
_symmetry.space_group_name_H-M   'P 1'
#
loop_
_entity.id
_entity.type
_entity.pdbx_description
1 polymer ?
#
loop_
_entity_poly.entity_id
_entity_poly.type
_entity_poly.pdbx_seq_one_letter_code
_entity_poly.pdbx_strand_id
1 'polypeptide(L)'
;MHYYGNETIMSITQAIHLKPNEIRVLEWVRTYEYVENTYGVDENVPIFLEIQLVPEGVRVQKNQITDFPTFTCLQKEVYNDIESALRVFKEWADEIIDRLKKQGTAIE
;
A
#
# COMPACT_ATOMS: atom_id res chain seq x y z
N MET A 1 19.89 2.67 18.29
CA MET A 1 19.25 3.76 17.53
C MET A 1 18.34 3.09 16.51
N HIS A 2 17.02 3.18 16.70
CA HIS A 2 16.06 2.79 15.68
C HIS A 2 16.00 3.95 14.68
N TYR A 3 16.67 3.82 13.55
CA TYR A 3 16.39 4.70 12.41
C TYR A 3 14.96 4.36 11.99
N TYR A 4 14.00 5.18 12.40
CA TYR A 4 12.69 5.18 11.76
C TYR A 4 12.97 5.67 10.34
N GLY A 5 13.16 4.73 9.39
CA GLY A 5 13.05 5.08 7.99
C GLY A 5 11.73 5.85 7.84
N ASN A 6 11.78 7.02 7.20
CA ASN A 6 10.64 7.91 7.12
C ASN A 6 9.52 7.19 6.37
N GLU A 7 8.59 6.58 7.10
CA GLU A 7 7.41 5.96 6.55
C GLU A 7 6.69 6.99 5.69
N THR A 8 6.62 6.72 4.40
CA THR A 8 5.91 7.59 3.46
C THR A 8 4.52 7.02 3.26
N ILE A 9 3.53 7.76 3.75
CA ILE A 9 2.12 7.44 3.55
C ILE A 9 1.60 8.18 2.32
N MET A 10 0.93 7.46 1.41
CA MET A 10 0.28 8.05 0.24
C MET A 10 -0.98 7.28 -0.18
N SER A 11 -1.78 7.83 -1.09
CA SER A 11 -2.94 7.13 -1.65
C SER A 11 -2.51 5.96 -2.53
N ILE A 12 -3.40 4.98 -2.73
CA ILE A 12 -3.09 3.85 -3.61
C ILE A 12 -2.97 4.29 -5.07
N THR A 13 -3.73 5.33 -5.44
CA THR A 13 -3.72 5.99 -6.76
C THR A 13 -2.39 6.68 -7.05
N GLN A 14 -1.71 7.21 -6.03
CA GLN A 14 -0.35 7.75 -6.18
C GLN A 14 0.70 6.63 -6.20
N ALA A 15 0.57 5.66 -5.30
CA ALA A 15 1.57 4.61 -5.11
C ALA A 15 1.76 3.73 -6.36
N ILE A 16 0.72 3.51 -7.16
CA ILE A 16 0.80 2.71 -8.39
C ILE A 16 1.76 3.31 -9.44
N HIS A 17 1.99 4.62 -9.38
CA HIS A 17 2.87 5.33 -10.32
C HIS A 17 4.34 5.36 -9.89
N LEU A 18 4.66 4.86 -8.69
CA LEU A 18 6.03 4.82 -8.18
C LEU A 18 6.97 4.09 -9.13
N LYS A 19 8.18 4.62 -9.25
CA LYS A 19 9.30 4.05 -10.00
C LYS A 19 10.32 3.42 -9.04
N PRO A 20 11.13 2.46 -9.50
CA PRO A 20 12.13 1.80 -8.65
C PRO A 20 13.06 2.77 -7.91
N ASN A 21 13.49 3.87 -8.56
CA ASN A 21 14.35 4.87 -7.94
C ASN A 21 13.65 5.65 -6.82
N GLU A 22 12.33 5.85 -6.90
CA GLU A 22 11.58 6.52 -5.83
C GLU A 22 11.51 5.61 -4.60
N ILE A 23 11.31 4.31 -4.78
CA ILE A 23 11.39 3.33 -3.68
C ILE A 23 12.77 3.32 -3.01
N ARG A 24 13.85 3.46 -3.79
CA ARG A 24 15.22 3.57 -3.24
C ARG A 24 15.42 4.79 -2.35
N VAL A 25 14.70 5.87 -2.61
CA VAL A 25 14.80 7.13 -1.85
C VAL A 25 13.85 7.12 -0.65
N LEU A 26 12.63 6.62 -0.84
CA LEU A 26 11.59 6.62 0.19
C LEU A 26 11.81 5.50 1.22
N GLU A 27 12.42 4.39 0.82
CA GLU A 27 12.74 3.19 1.62
C GLU A 27 11.54 2.43 2.20
N TRP A 28 10.46 3.11 2.58
CA TRP A 28 9.23 2.54 3.10
C TRP A 28 8.02 3.36 2.65
N VAL A 29 7.16 2.72 1.86
CA VAL A 29 5.88 3.30 1.45
C VAL A 29 4.75 2.45 2.01
N ARG A 30 3.74 3.12 2.57
CA ARG A 30 2.47 2.53 2.99
C ARG A 30 1.32 3.26 2.31
N THR A 31 0.32 2.52 1.84
CA THR A 31 -0.88 3.13 1.26
C THR A 31 -1.92 3.36 2.36
N TYR A 32 -2.70 4.42 2.27
CA TYR A 32 -3.98 4.52 2.97
C TYR A 32 -4.96 5.19 2.02
N GLU A 33 -6.18 4.67 1.97
CA GLU A 33 -7.22 5.19 1.08
C GLU A 33 -8.49 5.43 1.88
N TYR A 34 -9.11 6.56 1.61
CA TYR A 34 -10.41 6.94 2.15
C TYR A 34 -11.37 7.05 0.98
N VAL A 35 -12.60 6.59 1.20
CA VAL A 35 -13.62 6.59 0.17
C VAL A 35 -14.90 7.20 0.70
N GLU A 36 -15.46 8.17 -0.04
CA GLU A 36 -16.73 8.78 0.33
C GLU A 36 -17.86 7.76 0.12
N ASN A 37 -18.59 7.44 1.19
CA ASN A 37 -19.76 6.59 1.10
C ASN A 37 -20.98 7.37 0.58
N THR A 38 -22.12 6.68 0.36
CA THR A 38 -23.37 7.28 -0.14
C THR A 38 -23.97 8.38 0.74
N TYR A 39 -23.45 8.56 1.95
CA TYR A 39 -23.89 9.57 2.92
C TYR A 39 -22.92 10.75 3.03
N GLY A 40 -21.89 10.81 2.19
CA GLY A 40 -20.89 11.87 2.19
C GLY A 40 -19.88 11.76 3.34
N VAL A 41 -19.65 10.54 3.85
CA VAL A 41 -18.70 10.26 4.92
C VAL A 41 -17.54 9.46 4.38
N ASP A 42 -16.31 9.91 4.66
CA ASP A 42 -15.09 9.20 4.34
C ASP A 42 -14.98 7.91 5.16
N GLU A 43 -15.07 6.77 4.49
CA GLU A 43 -14.81 5.46 5.05
C GLU A 43 -13.39 5.00 4.70
N ASN A 44 -12.69 4.44 5.68
CA ASN A 44 -11.38 3.82 5.43
C ASN A 44 -11.55 2.60 4.53
N VAL A 45 -10.74 2.53 3.48
CA VAL A 45 -10.54 1.27 2.76
C VAL A 45 -9.82 0.32 3.72
N PRO A 46 -10.42 -0.84 4.08
CA PRO A 46 -9.89 -1.69 5.12
C PRO A 46 -8.64 -2.46 4.69
N ILE A 47 -8.20 -2.33 3.44
CA ILE A 47 -6.99 -2.99 2.92
C ILE A 47 -5.96 -1.91 2.59
N PHE A 48 -4.72 -2.14 3.03
CA PHE A 48 -3.60 -1.31 2.63
C PHE A 48 -2.37 -2.15 2.25
N LEU A 49 -1.50 -1.54 1.46
CA LEU A 49 -0.27 -2.13 0.97
C LEU A 49 0.94 -1.45 1.58
N GLU A 50 2.02 -2.21 1.70
CA GLU A 50 3.34 -1.71 2.07
C GLU A 50 4.38 -2.24 1.10
N ILE A 51 5.37 -1.40 0.78
CA ILE A 51 6.62 -1.81 0.14
C ILE A 51 7.78 -1.19 0.92
N GLN A 52 8.74 -2.01 1.32
CA GLN A 52 9.82 -1.60 2.22
C GLN A 52 11.15 -2.27 1.88
N LEU A 53 12.22 -1.50 1.88
CA LEU A 53 13.59 -2.01 1.88
C LEU A 53 13.93 -2.56 3.27
N VAL A 54 14.30 -3.83 3.31
CA VAL A 54 14.70 -4.57 4.51
C VAL A 54 16.06 -5.23 4.26
N PRO A 55 16.80 -5.65 5.30
CA PRO A 55 18.11 -6.29 5.11
C PRO A 55 18.06 -7.53 4.19
N GLU A 56 16.93 -8.24 4.18
CA GLU A 56 16.71 -9.45 3.39
C GLU A 56 16.28 -9.16 1.94
N GLY A 57 16.05 -7.90 1.55
CA GLY A 57 15.59 -7.50 0.22
C GLY A 57 14.48 -6.45 0.26
N VAL A 58 13.46 -6.63 -0.56
CA VAL A 58 12.31 -5.71 -0.67
C VAL A 58 11.07 -6.46 -0.26
N ARG A 59 10.51 -6.07 0.88
CA ARG A 59 9.27 -6.65 1.42
C ARG A 59 8.07 -5.95 0.82
N VAL A 60 7.10 -6.73 0.36
CA VAL A 60 5.77 -6.26 -0.03
C VAL A 60 4.75 -6.92 0.90
N GLN A 61 3.81 -6.15 1.43
CA GLN A 61 2.81 -6.65 2.37
C GLN A 61 1.42 -6.11 2.03
N LYS A 62 0.43 -6.99 2.08
CA LYS A 62 -1.00 -6.67 1.99
C LYS A 62 -1.60 -6.90 3.37
N ASN A 63 -2.21 -5.86 3.93
CA ASN A 63 -2.76 -5.84 5.27
C ASN A 63 -4.25 -5.55 5.25
N GLN A 64 -4.95 -6.01 6.28
CA GLN A 64 -6.34 -5.67 6.53
C GLN A 64 -6.51 -5.04 7.92
N ILE A 65 -7.02 -3.82 7.97
CA ILE A 65 -7.40 -3.12 9.20
C ILE A 65 -8.57 -3.89 9.83
N THR A 66 -8.39 -4.29 11.09
CA THR A 66 -9.44 -4.94 11.89
C THR A 66 -10.10 -3.96 12.84
N ASP A 67 -9.29 -3.10 13.47
CA ASP A 67 -9.72 -2.07 14.41
C ASP A 67 -8.61 -1.03 14.53
N PHE A 68 -8.70 0.06 13.76
CA PHE A 68 -7.58 1.00 13.57
C PHE A 68 -6.99 1.48 14.92
N PRO A 69 -5.66 1.40 15.12
CA PRO A 69 -4.61 1.11 14.14
C PRO A 69 -4.23 -0.39 14.01
N THR A 70 -5.01 -1.30 14.58
CA THR A 70 -4.79 -2.75 14.54
C THR A 70 -5.13 -3.33 13.17
N PHE A 71 -4.27 -4.21 12.67
CA PHE A 71 -4.44 -4.89 11.40
C PHE A 71 -3.89 -6.32 11.43
N THR A 72 -4.31 -7.13 10.47
CA THR A 72 -3.76 -8.46 10.20
C THR A 72 -3.02 -8.46 8.85
N CYS A 73 -1.90 -9.18 8.80
CA CYS A 73 -1.18 -9.40 7.56
C CYS A 73 -1.90 -10.48 6.74
N LEU A 74 -2.43 -10.12 5.57
CA LEU A 74 -3.09 -11.07 4.66
C LEU A 74 -2.07 -11.82 3.80
N GLN A 75 -1.10 -11.09 3.26
CA GLN A 75 -0.09 -11.64 2.38
C GLN A 75 1.21 -10.86 2.54
N LYS A 76 2.35 -11.56 2.51
CA LYS A 76 3.68 -10.97 2.66
C LYS A 76 4.65 -11.71 1.78
N GLU A 77 5.42 -10.96 1.00
CA GLU A 77 6.43 -11.49 0.09
C GLU A 77 7.72 -10.68 0.20
N VAL A 78 8.86 -11.31 -0.08
CA VAL A 78 10.17 -10.67 -0.07
C VAL A 78 10.88 -11.01 -1.37
N TYR A 79 11.42 -9.98 -2.01
CA TYR A 79 12.10 -10.07 -3.30
C TYR A 79 13.54 -9.57 -3.19
N ASN A 80 14.42 -10.07 -4.05
CA ASN A 80 15.82 -9.65 -4.07
C ASN A 80 16.04 -8.30 -4.78
N ASP A 81 15.07 -7.84 -5.58
CA ASP A 81 15.12 -6.63 -6.37
C ASP A 81 13.82 -5.81 -6.28
N ILE A 82 13.96 -4.49 -6.46
CA ILE A 82 12.86 -3.54 -6.33
C ILE A 82 11.87 -3.70 -7.48
N GLU A 83 12.36 -4.03 -8.66
CA GLU A 83 11.57 -4.17 -9.88
C GLU A 83 10.52 -5.28 -9.73
N SER A 84 10.91 -6.45 -9.22
CA SER A 84 10.02 -7.58 -8.95
C SER A 84 9.03 -7.27 -7.83
N ALA A 85 9.50 -6.68 -6.72
CA ALA A 85 8.63 -6.27 -5.62
C ALA A 85 7.60 -5.24 -6.06
N LEU A 86 8.04 -4.22 -6.81
CA LEU A 86 7.20 -3.14 -7.28
C LEU A 86 6.17 -3.63 -8.29
N ARG A 87 6.50 -4.62 -9.14
CA ARG A 87 5.51 -5.27 -10.01
C ARG A 87 4.36 -5.87 -9.19
N VAL A 88 4.68 -6.67 -8.17
CA VAL A 88 3.65 -7.33 -7.34
C VAL A 88 2.88 -6.32 -6.48
N PHE A 89 3.56 -5.30 -5.96
CA PHE A 89 2.90 -4.19 -5.28
C PHE A 89 1.85 -3.51 -6.18
N LYS A 90 2.19 -3.28 -7.46
CA LYS A 90 1.26 -2.67 -8.43
C LYS A 90 0.12 -3.60 -8.82
N GLU A 91 0.39 -4.88 -9.03
CA GLU A 91 -0.66 -5.88 -9.27
C GLU A 91 -1.69 -5.89 -8.13
N TRP A 92 -1.23 -5.87 -6.88
CA TRP A 92 -2.13 -5.78 -5.73
C TRP A 92 -2.85 -4.45 -5.62
N ALA A 93 -2.20 -3.34 -6.02
CA ALA A 93 -2.83 -2.03 -6.05
C ALA A 93 -3.98 -1.99 -7.06
N ASP A 94 -3.74 -2.49 -8.27
CA ASP A 94 -4.75 -2.61 -9.33
C ASP A 94 -5.95 -3.47 -8.87
N GLU A 95 -5.71 -4.61 -8.22
CA GLU A 95 -6.78 -5.45 -7.66
C GLU A 95 -7.68 -4.69 -6.68
N ILE A 96 -7.10 -3.89 -5.79
CA ILE A 96 -7.84 -3.10 -4.79
C ILE A 96 -8.62 -2.00 -5.49
N ILE A 97 -7.99 -1.26 -6.40
CA ILE A 97 -8.62 -0.19 -7.18
C ILE A 97 -9.82 -0.73 -7.98
N ASP A 98 -9.66 -1.87 -8.66
CA ASP A 98 -10.73 -2.49 -9.43
C ASP A 98 -11.88 -2.99 -8.56
N ARG A 99 -11.58 -3.47 -7.35
CA ARG A 99 -12.61 -3.85 -6.38
C ARG A 99 -13.41 -2.64 -5.92
N LEU A 100 -12.75 -1.54 -5.58
CA LEU A 100 -13.39 -0.30 -5.14
C LEU A 100 -14.28 0.28 -6.25
N LYS A 101 -13.78 0.31 -7.50
CA LYS A 101 -14.58 0.71 -8.67
C LYS A 101 -15.85 -0.13 -8.83
N LYS A 102 -15.76 -1.45 -8.67
CA LYS A 102 -16.92 -2.37 -8.75
C LYS A 102 -17.94 -2.15 -7.63
N GLN A 103 -17.52 -1.62 -6.49
CA GLN A 103 -18.39 -1.30 -5.36
C GLN A 103 -19.12 0.03 -5.53
N GLY A 104 -18.91 0.74 -6.65
CA GLY A 104 -19.53 2.04 -6.92
C GLY A 104 -18.86 3.18 -6.16
N THR A 105 -17.63 2.95 -5.69
CA THR A 105 -16.89 3.87 -4.84
C THR A 105 -16.01 4.79 -5.69
N ALA A 106 -16.12 6.11 -5.48
CA ALA A 106 -15.20 7.08 -6.07
C ALA A 106 -13.86 7.02 -5.31
N ILE A 107 -12.76 6.96 -6.06
CA ILE A 107 -11.40 7.02 -5.51
C ILE A 107 -10.81 8.31 -6.07
N GLU A 108 -10.36 9.21 -5.19
CA GLU A 108 -9.76 10.50 -5.56
C GLU A 108 -8.26 10.40 -5.89
#